data_AF-G3AHY9-F1
#
_entry.id   AF-G3AHY9-F1
#
_cell.length_a   1.000
_cell.length_b   1.000
_cell.length_c   1.000
_cell.angle_alpha   90.00
_cell.angle_beta   90.00
_cell.angle_gamma   90.00
#
_symmetry.space_group_name_H-M   'P 1'
#
loop_
_entity.id
_entity.type
_entity.pdbx_description
1 polymer ?
#
loop_
_entity_poly.entity_id
_entity_poly.type
_entity_poly.pdbx_seq_one_letter_code
_entity_poly.pdbx_strand_id
1 'polypeptide(L)'
;MGKFKVDLKLISDLFILAGAGLSVYYIINTLINDYIDSPSIKNKENEKKGSGILKKIQSSNPHLKDISLNQYEKSLLNCLVIPDDISVSFNDVGGLQDIIDEVREAVILPLTEPELFATHSSLIQSPKGVLFYGPPGCGKTMLAKAIAKESGAFFISIRMSTIMDKWYGESNKIVDAIFSLANKLQPCIIFIDEIDSFLRDRSSNDHEVSALLKAEFMTLWDGLKSNGRIMVLGATNRKNDIDEAFL
;
A
#
# COMPACT_ATOMS: atom_id res chain seq x y z
N MET A 1 67.97 17.61 22.73
CA MET A 1 66.98 17.60 21.62
C MET A 1 67.31 16.44 20.67
N GLY A 2 66.63 15.30 20.81
CA GLY A 2 66.84 14.12 19.96
C GLY A 2 66.00 14.19 18.69
N LYS A 3 66.63 14.05 17.52
CA LYS A 3 65.94 14.02 16.20
C LYS A 3 65.35 12.63 15.97
N PHE A 4 64.02 12.50 16.00
CA PHE A 4 63.32 11.31 15.53
C PHE A 4 63.50 11.16 14.01
N LYS A 5 64.25 10.15 13.57
CA LYS A 5 64.23 9.70 12.17
C LYS A 5 63.05 8.74 12.04
N VAL A 6 61.99 9.18 11.37
CA VAL A 6 60.86 8.31 11.04
C VAL A 6 61.28 7.46 9.84
N ASP A 7 61.20 6.14 10.01
CA ASP A 7 61.64 5.18 9.00
C ASP A 7 60.59 5.10 7.88
N LEU A 8 60.99 5.46 6.66
CA LEU A 8 60.08 5.63 5.53
C LEU A 8 59.37 4.32 5.14
N LYS A 9 59.99 3.18 5.45
CA LYS A 9 59.41 1.84 5.26
C LYS A 9 58.23 1.57 6.21
N LEU A 10 58.30 2.04 7.45
CA LEU A 10 57.19 1.85 8.40
C LEU A 10 55.96 2.66 7.99
N ILE A 11 56.17 3.83 7.38
CA ILE A 11 55.08 4.64 6.83
C ILE A 11 54.45 3.91 5.63
N SER A 12 55.24 3.39 4.68
CA SER A 12 54.69 2.68 3.51
C SER A 12 53.91 1.43 3.90
N ASP A 13 54.41 0.66 4.86
CA ASP A 13 53.75 -0.57 5.31
C ASP A 13 52.41 -0.25 6.01
N LEU A 14 52.36 0.85 6.78
CA LEU A 14 51.13 1.31 7.41
C LEU A 14 50.07 1.76 6.39
N PHE A 15 50.48 2.46 5.33
CA PHE A 15 49.57 2.86 4.25
C PHE A 15 49.02 1.66 3.47
N ILE A 16 49.84 0.65 3.18
CA ILE A 16 49.41 -0.57 2.50
C ILE A 16 48.41 -1.34 3.38
N LEU A 17 48.68 -1.44 4.68
CA LEU A 17 47.82 -2.16 5.62
C LEU A 17 46.47 -1.45 5.82
N ALA A 18 46.48 -0.11 5.90
CA ALA A 18 45.26 0.69 5.95
C ALA A 18 44.44 0.59 4.64
N GLY A 19 45.10 0.64 3.48
CA GLY A 19 44.45 0.50 2.17
C GLY A 19 43.83 -0.88 1.96
N ALA A 20 44.54 -1.95 2.37
CA ALA A 20 44.02 -3.31 2.34
C ALA A 20 42.81 -3.48 3.26
N GLY A 21 42.86 -2.91 4.48
CA GLY A 21 41.75 -2.92 5.42
C GLY A 21 40.49 -2.22 4.88
N LEU A 22 40.65 -1.05 4.25
CA LEU A 22 39.54 -0.33 3.61
C LEU A 22 38.95 -1.10 2.44
N SER A 23 39.79 -1.73 1.61
CA SER A 23 39.34 -2.56 0.48
C SER A 23 38.54 -3.77 0.95
N VAL A 24 39.05 -4.50 1.95
CA VAL A 24 38.37 -5.66 2.54
C VAL A 24 37.06 -5.24 3.19
N TYR A 25 37.04 -4.13 3.93
CA TYR A 25 35.82 -3.58 4.51
C TYR A 25 34.77 -3.27 3.42
N TYR A 26 35.18 -2.62 2.33
CA TYR A 26 34.26 -2.25 1.26
C TYR A 26 33.68 -3.49 0.57
N ILE A 27 34.52 -4.49 0.26
CA ILE A 27 34.10 -5.76 -0.37
C ILE A 27 33.13 -6.54 0.53
N ILE A 28 33.41 -6.63 1.83
CA ILE A 28 32.52 -7.30 2.78
C ILE A 28 31.19 -6.56 2.85
N ASN A 29 31.21 -5.22 2.90
CA ASN A 29 30.00 -4.42 2.97
C ASN A 29 29.14 -4.54 1.69
N THR A 30 29.73 -4.55 0.49
CA THR A 30 28.98 -4.79 -0.75
C THR A 30 28.43 -6.20 -0.82
N LEU A 31 29.21 -7.23 -0.45
CA LEU A 31 28.72 -8.62 -0.45
C LEU A 31 27.59 -8.85 0.55
N ILE A 32 27.66 -8.24 1.73
CA ILE A 32 26.59 -8.32 2.74
C ILE A 32 25.34 -7.62 2.22
N ASN A 33 25.47 -6.42 1.64
CA ASN A 33 24.33 -5.69 1.09
C ASN A 33 23.69 -6.44 -0.08
N ASP A 34 24.47 -6.98 -1.01
CA ASP A 34 23.96 -7.78 -2.14
C ASP A 34 23.27 -9.08 -1.68
N TYR A 35 23.75 -9.69 -0.58
CA TYR A 35 23.12 -10.86 0.01
C TYR A 35 21.79 -10.51 0.70
N ILE A 36 21.73 -9.41 1.45
CA ILE A 36 20.52 -8.92 2.13
C ILE A 36 19.47 -8.45 1.11
N ASP A 37 19.90 -7.80 0.02
CA ASP A 37 19.01 -7.36 -1.06
C ASP A 37 18.58 -8.49 -2.00
N SER A 38 19.07 -9.71 -1.79
CA SER A 38 18.64 -10.87 -2.56
C SER A 38 17.10 -11.03 -2.47
N PRO A 39 16.39 -11.10 -3.61
CA PRO A 39 14.92 -11.19 -3.63
C PRO A 39 14.37 -12.41 -2.89
N SER A 40 15.20 -13.45 -2.72
CA SER A 40 14.88 -14.67 -1.98
C SER A 40 14.66 -14.45 -0.47
N ILE A 41 15.44 -13.55 0.16
CA ILE A 41 15.34 -13.26 1.60
C ILE A 41 14.15 -12.35 1.87
N LYS A 42 13.97 -11.28 1.07
CA LYS A 42 12.81 -10.38 1.16
C LYS A 42 11.49 -11.14 0.99
N ASN A 43 11.42 -12.10 0.05
CA ASN A 43 10.21 -12.91 -0.14
C ASN A 43 9.90 -13.80 1.08
N LYS A 44 10.91 -14.45 1.67
CA LYS A 44 10.70 -15.27 2.89
C LYS A 44 10.27 -14.45 4.10
N GLU A 45 10.78 -13.24 4.27
CA GLU A 45 10.33 -12.34 5.36
C GLU A 45 8.89 -11.85 5.14
N ASN A 46 8.54 -11.52 3.90
CA ASN A 46 7.19 -11.11 3.52
C ASN A 46 6.18 -12.26 3.70
N GLU A 47 6.54 -13.51 3.38
CA GLU A 47 5.68 -14.68 3.65
C GLU A 47 5.48 -14.93 5.14
N LYS A 48 6.53 -14.73 5.96
CA LYS A 48 6.42 -14.82 7.43
C LYS A 48 5.53 -13.72 8.02
N LYS A 49 5.65 -12.48 7.54
CA LYS A 49 4.80 -11.36 7.97
C LYS A 49 3.34 -11.59 7.55
N GLY A 50 3.10 -11.95 6.29
CA GLY A 50 1.76 -12.25 5.78
C GLY A 50 1.07 -13.40 6.53
N SER A 51 1.78 -14.48 6.83
CA SER A 51 1.21 -15.59 7.62
C SER A 51 0.93 -15.22 9.09
N GLY A 52 1.69 -14.29 9.67
CA GLY A 52 1.39 -13.72 10.98
C GLY A 52 0.10 -12.90 10.98
N ILE A 53 -0.08 -12.05 9.96
CA ILE A 53 -1.30 -11.25 9.74
C ILE A 53 -2.51 -12.17 9.56
N LEU A 54 -2.40 -13.22 8.74
CA LEU A 54 -3.48 -14.19 8.55
C LEU A 54 -3.92 -14.85 9.87
N LYS A 55 -2.97 -15.30 10.68
CA LYS A 55 -3.27 -15.91 11.99
C LYS A 55 -3.93 -14.92 12.94
N LYS A 56 -3.50 -13.65 12.95
CA LYS A 56 -4.18 -12.59 13.70
C LYS A 56 -5.63 -12.43 13.23
N ILE A 57 -5.85 -12.33 11.92
CA ILE A 57 -7.19 -12.16 11.33
C ILE A 57 -8.12 -13.32 11.70
N GLN A 58 -7.64 -14.57 11.56
CA GLN A 58 -8.38 -15.78 11.91
C GLN A 58 -8.66 -15.91 13.42
N SER A 59 -7.84 -15.29 14.26
CA SER A 59 -8.01 -15.27 15.71
C SER A 59 -8.99 -14.18 16.15
N SER A 60 -8.90 -12.99 15.55
CA SER A 60 -9.75 -11.84 15.87
C SER A 60 -11.16 -11.95 15.29
N ASN A 61 -11.35 -12.69 14.19
CA ASN A 61 -12.65 -12.76 13.50
C ASN A 61 -13.11 -14.22 13.30
N PRO A 62 -14.12 -14.68 14.07
CA PRO A 62 -14.66 -16.04 13.95
C PRO A 62 -15.16 -16.39 12.55
N HIS A 63 -15.72 -15.42 11.83
CA HIS A 63 -16.23 -15.59 10.46
C HIS A 63 -15.14 -15.76 9.39
N LEU A 64 -13.89 -15.46 9.71
CA LEU A 64 -12.75 -15.48 8.76
C LEU A 64 -11.84 -16.71 8.97
N LYS A 65 -12.19 -17.64 9.86
CA LYS A 65 -11.38 -18.83 10.20
C LYS A 65 -11.13 -19.77 9.02
N ASP A 66 -12.13 -19.96 8.16
CA ASP A 66 -12.09 -20.94 7.06
C ASP A 66 -11.78 -20.31 5.69
N ILE A 67 -11.29 -19.07 5.66
CA ILE A 67 -10.97 -18.41 4.39
C ILE A 67 -9.79 -19.10 3.70
N SER A 68 -10.08 -19.69 2.54
CA SER A 68 -9.06 -20.16 1.61
C SER A 68 -8.57 -19.00 0.75
N LEU A 69 -7.26 -18.74 0.84
CA LEU A 69 -6.60 -17.71 0.03
C LEU A 69 -5.82 -18.32 -1.12
N ASN A 70 -5.96 -17.73 -2.30
CA ASN A 70 -5.17 -18.04 -3.48
C ASN A 70 -3.71 -17.56 -3.30
N GLN A 71 -2.80 -18.02 -4.15
CA GLN A 71 -1.38 -17.61 -4.15
C GLN A 71 -1.22 -16.09 -4.27
N TYR A 72 -1.99 -15.45 -5.15
CA TYR A 72 -1.99 -13.99 -5.32
C TYR A 72 -2.58 -13.25 -4.12
N GLU A 73 -3.62 -13.79 -3.48
CA GLU A 73 -4.18 -13.16 -2.27
C GLU A 73 -3.22 -13.27 -1.09
N LYS A 74 -2.47 -14.38 -0.98
CA LYS A 74 -1.44 -14.56 0.04
C LYS A 74 -0.29 -13.56 -0.10
N SER A 75 0.11 -13.21 -1.33
CA SER A 75 1.17 -12.21 -1.53
C SER A 75 0.72 -10.80 -1.13
N LEU A 76 -0.58 -10.51 -1.25
CA LEU A 76 -1.22 -9.25 -0.87
C LEU A 76 -1.40 -9.07 0.64
N LEU A 77 -1.24 -10.13 1.45
CA LEU A 77 -1.35 -10.02 2.92
C LEU A 77 -0.36 -9.02 3.53
N ASN A 78 0.73 -8.70 2.84
CA ASN A 78 1.69 -7.68 3.28
C ASN A 78 1.20 -6.25 3.09
N CYS A 79 0.24 -6.04 2.19
CA CYS A 79 -0.41 -4.76 1.95
C CYS A 79 -1.60 -4.54 2.89
N LEU A 80 -2.06 -5.60 3.55
CA LEU A 80 -3.20 -5.59 4.45
C LEU A 80 -2.79 -5.10 5.84
N VAL A 81 -3.56 -4.16 6.37
CA VAL A 81 -3.45 -3.63 7.72
C VAL A 81 -4.76 -3.91 8.44
N ILE A 82 -4.64 -4.52 9.62
CA ILE A 82 -5.77 -4.82 10.50
C ILE A 82 -6.15 -3.53 11.25
N PRO A 83 -7.44 -3.23 11.45
CA PRO A 83 -7.88 -2.02 12.17
C PRO A 83 -7.20 -1.84 13.54
N ASP A 84 -7.00 -2.93 14.30
CA ASP A 84 -6.34 -2.91 15.62
C ASP A 84 -4.87 -2.45 15.57
N ASP A 85 -4.18 -2.67 14.45
CA ASP A 85 -2.78 -2.28 14.27
C ASP A 85 -2.66 -0.80 13.80
N ILE A 86 -3.77 -0.11 13.53
CA ILE A 86 -3.76 1.30 13.09
C ILE A 86 -3.65 2.22 14.31
N SER A 87 -2.53 2.93 14.45
CA SER A 87 -2.29 3.86 15.55
C SER A 87 -2.97 5.23 15.38
N VAL A 88 -3.22 5.66 14.15
CA VAL A 88 -3.73 7.00 13.81
C VAL A 88 -5.24 7.11 13.98
N SER A 89 -5.71 8.16 14.65
CA SER A 89 -7.12 8.52 14.84
C SER A 89 -7.45 9.89 14.22
N PHE A 90 -8.72 10.27 14.16
CA PHE A 90 -9.10 11.60 13.67
C PHE A 90 -8.55 12.74 14.53
N ASN A 91 -8.31 12.50 15.82
CA ASN A 91 -7.72 13.50 16.72
C ASN A 91 -6.27 13.85 16.33
N ASP A 92 -5.59 12.96 15.61
CA ASP A 92 -4.23 13.20 15.13
C ASP A 92 -4.23 14.05 13.84
N VAL A 93 -5.37 14.17 13.15
CA VAL A 93 -5.51 14.93 11.91
C VAL A 93 -5.92 16.37 12.21
N GLY A 94 -4.99 17.31 12.06
CA GLY A 94 -5.24 18.73 12.32
C GLY A 94 -5.78 19.51 11.11
N GLY A 95 -6.74 20.42 11.35
CA GLY A 95 -7.14 21.46 10.40
C GLY A 95 -8.04 21.01 9.24
N LEU A 96 -8.57 19.79 9.28
CA LEU A 96 -9.42 19.19 8.23
C LEU A 96 -10.80 18.80 8.77
N GLN A 97 -11.30 19.47 9.79
CA GLN A 97 -12.50 19.06 10.52
C GLN A 97 -13.74 18.93 9.63
N ASP A 98 -13.96 19.91 8.75
CA ASP A 98 -15.10 19.90 7.81
C ASP A 98 -15.05 18.68 6.87
N ILE A 99 -13.84 18.34 6.40
CA ILE A 99 -13.63 17.17 5.53
C ILE A 99 -13.78 15.87 6.33
N ILE A 100 -13.33 15.83 7.59
CA ILE A 100 -13.51 14.67 8.47
C ILE A 100 -15.00 14.39 8.68
N ASP A 101 -15.81 15.43 8.88
CA ASP A 101 -17.25 15.27 9.07
C ASP A 101 -17.94 14.79 7.77
N GLU A 102 -17.60 15.37 6.62
CA GLU A 102 -18.11 14.90 5.31
C GLU A 102 -17.73 13.44 5.03
N VAL A 103 -16.47 13.08 5.32
CA VAL A 103 -15.98 11.71 5.16
C VAL A 103 -16.63 10.76 6.16
N ARG A 104 -16.91 11.18 7.39
CA ARG A 104 -17.62 10.35 8.37
C ARG A 104 -19.00 9.97 7.84
N GLU A 105 -19.73 10.93 7.29
CA GLU A 105 -21.05 10.68 6.71
C GLU A 105 -20.98 9.85 5.42
N ALA A 106 -20.05 10.18 4.53
CA ALA A 106 -19.94 9.53 3.23
C ALA A 106 -19.28 8.14 3.26
N VAL A 107 -18.40 7.87 4.24
CA VAL A 107 -17.56 6.65 4.28
C VAL A 107 -17.82 5.80 5.50
N ILE A 108 -17.85 6.37 6.70
CA ILE A 108 -17.93 5.58 7.92
C ILE A 108 -19.33 5.00 8.07
N LEU A 109 -20.38 5.82 7.95
CA LEU A 109 -21.76 5.38 8.14
C LEU A 109 -22.15 4.19 7.24
N PRO A 110 -21.84 4.20 5.92
CA PRO A 110 -22.18 3.06 5.07
C PRO A 110 -21.42 1.77 5.42
N LEU A 111 -20.20 1.87 5.98
CA LEU A 111 -19.39 0.71 6.36
C LEU A 111 -19.84 0.12 7.70
N THR A 112 -20.20 0.98 8.67
CA THR A 112 -20.61 0.57 10.02
C THR A 112 -22.08 0.14 10.08
N GLU A 113 -22.97 0.84 9.37
CA GLU A 113 -24.42 0.67 9.48
C GLU A 113 -25.08 0.42 8.11
N PRO A 114 -24.73 -0.67 7.41
CA PRO A 114 -25.25 -0.95 6.06
C PRO A 114 -26.77 -1.13 6.01
N GLU A 115 -27.42 -1.51 7.11
CA GLU A 115 -28.87 -1.74 7.17
C GLU A 115 -29.69 -0.45 6.97
N LEU A 116 -29.18 0.69 7.42
CA LEU A 116 -29.82 2.00 7.22
C LEU A 116 -29.86 2.37 5.74
N PHE A 117 -28.78 2.07 5.02
CA PHE A 117 -28.64 2.33 3.58
C PHE A 117 -29.37 1.28 2.72
N ALA A 118 -29.54 0.05 3.23
CA ALA A 118 -30.27 -1.01 2.52
C ALA A 118 -31.80 -0.82 2.57
N THR A 119 -32.32 -0.24 3.66
CA THR A 119 -33.78 -0.12 3.89
C THR A 119 -34.36 1.15 3.26
N HIS A 120 -33.60 2.24 3.25
CA HIS A 120 -34.03 3.53 2.72
C HIS A 120 -33.55 3.74 1.28
N SER A 121 -34.10 2.95 0.36
CA SER A 121 -34.23 3.26 -1.07
C SER A 121 -32.94 3.35 -1.91
N SER A 122 -33.04 2.94 -3.16
CA SER A 122 -32.02 2.99 -4.22
C SER A 122 -31.37 4.36 -4.50
N LEU A 123 -31.76 5.39 -3.74
CA LEU A 123 -31.34 6.78 -3.86
C LEU A 123 -30.15 7.12 -2.94
N ILE A 124 -29.97 6.42 -1.82
CA ILE A 124 -28.85 6.61 -0.90
C ILE A 124 -27.89 5.44 -1.05
N GLN A 125 -27.02 5.52 -2.06
CA GLN A 125 -25.98 4.52 -2.30
C GLN A 125 -24.68 4.98 -1.63
N SER A 126 -23.99 4.06 -0.96
CA SER A 126 -22.61 4.30 -0.54
C SER A 126 -21.78 4.68 -1.77
N PRO A 127 -20.95 5.73 -1.70
CA PRO A 127 -20.01 6.00 -2.77
C PRO A 127 -19.12 4.77 -2.98
N LYS A 128 -18.92 4.37 -4.24
CA LYS A 128 -18.02 3.24 -4.56
C LYS A 128 -16.55 3.60 -4.38
N GLY A 129 -16.25 4.90 -4.38
CA GLY A 129 -14.94 5.39 -4.01
C GLY A 129 -14.92 6.88 -3.70
N VAL A 130 -13.84 7.30 -3.05
CA VAL A 130 -13.57 8.68 -2.66
C VAL A 130 -12.15 9.02 -3.08
N LEU A 131 -11.95 10.19 -3.66
CA LEU A 131 -10.64 10.67 -4.11
C LEU A 131 -10.18 11.85 -3.26
N PHE A 132 -9.09 11.65 -2.52
CA PHE A 132 -8.39 12.72 -1.82
C PHE A 132 -7.38 13.38 -2.74
N TYR A 133 -7.51 14.68 -2.95
CA TYR A 133 -6.57 15.47 -3.73
C TYR A 133 -6.07 16.69 -2.96
N GLY A 134 -4.88 17.14 -3.29
CA GLY A 134 -4.28 18.34 -2.69
C GLY A 134 -2.76 18.29 -2.75
N PRO A 135 -2.06 19.31 -2.22
CA PRO A 135 -0.61 19.32 -2.22
C PRO A 135 -0.01 18.16 -1.41
N PRO A 136 1.23 17.72 -1.71
CA PRO A 136 1.92 16.72 -0.90
C PRO A 136 2.13 17.23 0.52
N GLY A 137 2.08 16.33 1.50
CA GLY A 137 2.26 16.67 2.92
C GLY A 137 1.00 17.09 3.68
N CYS A 138 -0.17 17.16 3.04
CA CYS A 138 -1.46 17.48 3.70
C CYS A 138 -2.11 16.30 4.44
N GLY A 139 -1.37 15.23 4.75
CA GLY A 139 -1.90 14.12 5.55
C GLY A 139 -2.95 13.23 4.88
N LYS A 140 -3.11 13.23 3.54
CA LYS A 140 -4.10 12.38 2.82
C LYS A 140 -4.03 10.90 3.21
N THR A 141 -2.83 10.31 3.20
CA THR A 141 -2.59 8.92 3.61
C THR A 141 -2.88 8.70 5.10
N MET A 142 -2.68 9.73 5.93
CA MET A 142 -2.95 9.68 7.36
C MET A 142 -4.45 9.72 7.65
N LEU A 143 -5.19 10.58 6.93
CA LEU A 143 -6.66 10.63 6.96
C LEU A 143 -7.26 9.29 6.53
N ALA A 144 -6.77 8.70 5.43
CA ALA A 144 -7.23 7.37 4.98
C ALA A 144 -7.08 6.28 6.05
N LYS A 145 -5.96 6.29 6.78
CA LYS A 145 -5.72 5.36 7.90
C LYS A 145 -6.66 5.64 9.08
N ALA A 146 -6.88 6.91 9.42
CA ALA A 146 -7.80 7.29 10.48
C ALA A 146 -9.24 6.80 10.17
N ILE A 147 -9.70 6.97 8.92
CA ILE A 147 -11.01 6.47 8.48
C ILE A 147 -11.12 4.95 8.65
N ALA A 148 -10.08 4.20 8.26
CA ALA A 148 -10.07 2.76 8.40
C ALA A 148 -10.13 2.29 9.85
N LYS A 149 -9.44 3.00 10.76
CA LYS A 149 -9.51 2.73 12.20
C LYS A 149 -10.91 2.96 12.76
N GLU A 150 -11.51 4.09 12.42
CA GLU A 150 -12.81 4.52 12.97
C GLU A 150 -13.97 3.70 12.40
N SER A 151 -13.86 3.26 11.14
CA SER A 151 -14.82 2.32 10.53
C SER A 151 -14.62 0.87 10.96
N GLY A 152 -13.51 0.55 11.65
CA GLY A 152 -13.14 -0.83 11.96
C GLY A 152 -12.94 -1.70 10.72
N ALA A 153 -12.66 -1.08 9.56
CA ALA A 153 -12.51 -1.77 8.29
C ALA A 153 -11.08 -2.26 8.09
N PHE A 154 -10.93 -3.39 7.42
CA PHE A 154 -9.64 -3.83 6.92
C PHE A 154 -9.09 -2.82 5.91
N PHE A 155 -7.79 -2.50 6.00
CA PHE A 155 -7.18 -1.50 5.13
C PHE A 155 -6.14 -2.14 4.23
N ILE A 156 -6.41 -2.19 2.93
CA ILE A 156 -5.46 -2.69 1.93
C ILE A 156 -4.76 -1.47 1.31
N SER A 157 -3.50 -1.25 1.68
CA SER A 157 -2.70 -0.14 1.17
C SER A 157 -1.92 -0.58 -0.06
N ILE A 158 -2.21 0.05 -1.19
CA ILE A 158 -1.63 -0.27 -2.49
C ILE A 158 -0.93 0.95 -3.05
N ARG A 159 0.29 0.75 -3.56
CA ARG A 159 0.94 1.69 -4.44
C ARG A 159 1.03 1.09 -5.83
N MET A 160 0.53 1.79 -6.84
CA MET A 160 0.42 1.22 -8.18
C MET A 160 1.79 0.91 -8.80
N SER A 161 2.79 1.75 -8.56
CA SER A 161 4.19 1.50 -8.96
C SER A 161 4.68 0.12 -8.51
N THR A 162 4.34 -0.28 -7.29
CA THR A 162 4.74 -1.59 -6.73
C THR A 162 4.05 -2.76 -7.43
N ILE A 163 2.81 -2.60 -7.94
CA ILE A 163 2.11 -3.66 -8.67
C ILE A 163 2.78 -3.91 -10.02
N MET A 164 3.08 -2.84 -10.76
CA MET A 164 3.69 -2.93 -12.08
C MET A 164 5.10 -3.55 -12.02
N ASP A 165 5.90 -3.18 -11.02
CA ASP A 165 7.29 -3.63 -10.90
C ASP A 165 7.42 -5.10 -10.43
N LYS A 166 6.63 -5.51 -9.43
CA LYS A 166 6.78 -6.84 -8.82
C LYS A 166 6.12 -7.96 -9.63
N TRP A 167 5.17 -7.64 -10.50
CA TRP A 167 4.34 -8.64 -11.18
C TRP A 167 4.14 -8.33 -12.67
N TYR A 168 5.24 -8.00 -13.33
CA TYR A 168 5.28 -7.82 -14.77
C TYR A 168 4.74 -9.06 -15.50
N GLY A 169 3.62 -8.91 -16.21
CA GLY A 169 2.95 -9.96 -16.98
C GLY A 169 1.82 -10.73 -16.27
N GLU A 170 1.71 -10.63 -14.94
CA GLU A 170 0.59 -11.22 -14.16
C GLU A 170 -0.18 -10.18 -13.32
N SER A 171 0.10 -8.90 -13.55
CA SER A 171 -0.48 -7.76 -12.85
C SER A 171 -2.02 -7.79 -12.85
N ASN A 172 -2.63 -8.28 -13.92
CA ASN A 172 -4.07 -8.42 -14.10
C ASN A 172 -4.71 -9.31 -13.03
N LYS A 173 -4.15 -10.52 -12.85
CA LYS A 173 -4.57 -11.48 -11.83
C LYS A 173 -4.45 -10.92 -10.40
N ILE A 174 -3.59 -9.93 -10.20
CA ILE A 174 -3.40 -9.30 -8.90
C ILE A 174 -4.46 -8.26 -8.64
N VAL A 175 -4.87 -7.49 -9.65
CA VAL A 175 -6.02 -6.60 -9.52
C VAL A 175 -7.26 -7.41 -9.13
N ASP A 176 -7.51 -8.53 -9.81
CA ASP A 176 -8.58 -9.46 -9.43
C ASP A 176 -8.42 -9.99 -7.99
N ALA A 177 -7.19 -10.40 -7.62
CA ALA A 177 -6.91 -10.86 -6.27
C ALA A 177 -7.10 -9.78 -5.18
N ILE A 178 -6.86 -8.50 -5.47
CA ILE A 178 -7.10 -7.38 -4.56
C ILE A 178 -8.59 -7.29 -4.25
N PHE A 179 -9.43 -7.25 -5.28
CA PHE A 179 -10.88 -7.15 -5.11
C PHE A 179 -11.48 -8.43 -4.51
N SER A 180 -10.99 -9.61 -4.89
CA SER A 180 -11.37 -10.89 -4.28
C SER A 180 -11.03 -10.93 -2.78
N LEU A 181 -9.81 -10.50 -2.41
CA LEU A 181 -9.38 -10.42 -1.01
C LEU A 181 -10.23 -9.42 -0.23
N ALA A 182 -10.48 -8.23 -0.77
CA ALA A 182 -11.32 -7.22 -0.14
C ALA A 182 -12.76 -7.73 0.08
N ASN A 183 -13.29 -8.52 -0.87
CA ASN A 183 -14.61 -9.13 -0.75
C ASN A 183 -14.67 -10.21 0.34
N LYS A 184 -13.60 -10.98 0.53
CA LYS A 184 -13.49 -11.95 1.61
C LYS A 184 -13.32 -11.30 2.99
N LEU A 185 -12.75 -10.09 3.04
CA LEU A 185 -12.40 -9.36 4.26
C LEU A 185 -13.36 -8.19 4.54
N GLN A 186 -14.64 -8.28 4.19
CA GLN A 186 -15.58 -7.19 4.46
C GLN A 186 -15.83 -7.01 5.98
N PRO A 187 -15.91 -5.76 6.49
CA PRO A 187 -15.77 -4.48 5.78
C PRO A 187 -14.31 -4.13 5.42
N CYS A 188 -14.06 -3.64 4.21
CA CYS A 188 -12.72 -3.39 3.70
C CYS A 188 -12.61 -2.07 2.92
N ILE A 189 -11.48 -1.38 3.09
CA ILE A 189 -11.09 -0.18 2.36
C ILE A 189 -9.84 -0.51 1.53
N ILE A 190 -9.91 -0.26 0.22
CA ILE A 190 -8.78 -0.37 -0.70
C ILE A 190 -8.23 1.04 -0.90
N PHE A 191 -7.04 1.32 -0.38
CA PHE A 191 -6.39 2.62 -0.52
C PHE A 191 -5.32 2.58 -1.62
N ILE A 192 -5.43 3.49 -2.58
CA ILE A 192 -4.51 3.64 -3.71
C ILE A 192 -3.81 4.97 -3.58
N ASP A 193 -2.54 4.93 -3.18
CA ASP A 193 -1.69 6.11 -3.12
C ASP A 193 -1.08 6.41 -4.50
N GLU A 194 -0.82 7.68 -4.76
CA GLU A 194 -0.28 8.18 -6.04
C GLU A 194 -1.08 7.67 -7.24
N ILE A 195 -2.42 7.75 -7.15
CA ILE A 195 -3.30 7.28 -8.22
C ILE A 195 -3.06 8.04 -9.53
N ASP A 196 -2.52 9.25 -9.49
CA ASP A 196 -2.07 10.00 -10.67
C ASP A 196 -0.95 9.28 -11.44
N SER A 197 -0.07 8.52 -10.78
CA SER A 197 0.93 7.70 -11.48
C SER A 197 0.30 6.62 -12.35
N PHE A 198 -0.88 6.13 -11.96
CA PHE A 198 -1.67 5.15 -12.70
C PHE A 198 -2.54 5.82 -13.77
N LEU A 199 -3.19 6.93 -13.42
CA LEU A 199 -4.22 7.58 -14.22
C LEU A 199 -3.69 8.63 -15.19
N ARG A 200 -2.37 8.82 -15.23
CA ARG A 200 -1.73 9.71 -16.17
C ARG A 200 -2.24 9.48 -17.59
N ASP A 201 -2.53 10.62 -18.19
CA ASP A 201 -3.15 10.76 -19.50
C ASP A 201 -2.34 10.03 -20.57
N ARG A 202 -3.03 9.56 -21.60
CA ARG A 202 -2.55 8.67 -22.67
C ARG A 202 -1.39 9.29 -23.47
N SER A 203 -0.20 9.34 -22.89
CA SER A 203 0.99 9.72 -23.63
C SER A 203 1.42 8.54 -24.49
N SER A 204 1.84 8.81 -25.72
CA SER A 204 2.16 7.83 -26.77
C SER A 204 3.27 6.81 -26.45
N ASN A 205 3.80 6.84 -25.23
CA ASN A 205 4.82 5.93 -24.70
C ASN A 205 4.32 5.04 -23.55
N ASP A 206 3.03 5.10 -23.17
CA ASP A 206 2.49 4.21 -22.15
C ASP A 206 2.56 2.75 -22.63
N HIS A 207 3.22 1.89 -21.84
CA HIS A 207 3.30 0.47 -22.09
C HIS A 207 1.89 -0.13 -22.17
N GLU A 208 1.58 -0.92 -23.20
CA GLU A 208 0.27 -1.60 -23.39
C GLU A 208 -0.22 -2.34 -22.13
N VAL A 209 0.72 -2.83 -21.33
CA VAL A 209 0.49 -3.49 -20.03
C VAL A 209 -0.21 -2.56 -19.02
N SER A 210 0.18 -1.28 -18.96
CA SER A 210 -0.44 -0.30 -18.07
C SER A 210 -1.89 -0.02 -18.48
N ALA A 211 -2.16 0.09 -19.79
CA ALA A 211 -3.51 0.32 -20.30
C ALA A 211 -4.46 -0.85 -20.00
N LEU A 212 -3.99 -2.10 -20.15
CA LEU A 212 -4.77 -3.29 -19.80
C LEU A 212 -5.10 -3.35 -18.31
N LEU A 213 -4.14 -3.00 -17.45
CA LEU A 213 -4.35 -2.93 -16.00
C LEU A 213 -5.39 -1.88 -15.62
N LYS A 214 -5.33 -0.69 -16.22
CA LYS A 214 -6.32 0.39 -16.02
C LYS A 214 -7.72 -0.11 -16.37
N ALA A 215 -7.88 -0.75 -17.53
CA ALA A 215 -9.17 -1.26 -17.98
C ALA A 215 -9.74 -2.34 -17.04
N GLU A 216 -8.90 -3.26 -16.57
CA GLU A 216 -9.35 -4.31 -15.65
C GLU A 216 -9.73 -3.76 -14.27
N PHE A 217 -8.93 -2.83 -13.74
CA PHE A 217 -9.25 -2.15 -12.48
C PHE A 217 -10.61 -1.45 -12.56
N MET A 218 -10.88 -0.73 -13.65
CA MET A 218 -12.17 -0.06 -13.86
C MET A 218 -13.33 -1.04 -13.97
N THR A 219 -13.14 -2.14 -14.71
CA THR A 219 -14.17 -3.18 -14.86
C THR A 219 -14.53 -3.79 -13.50
N LEU A 220 -13.53 -4.06 -12.66
CA LEU A 220 -13.74 -4.63 -11.33
C LEU A 220 -14.32 -3.60 -10.35
N TRP A 221 -13.90 -2.33 -10.45
CA TRP A 221 -14.45 -1.25 -9.64
C TRP A 221 -15.93 -1.00 -9.96
N ASP A 222 -16.30 -0.93 -11.24
CA ASP A 222 -17.69 -0.80 -11.67
C ASP A 222 -18.53 -2.02 -11.27
N GLY A 223 -17.92 -3.21 -11.38
CA GLY A 223 -18.49 -4.49 -10.98
C GLY A 223 -18.67 -4.68 -9.47
N LEU A 224 -18.16 -3.76 -8.64
CA LEU A 224 -18.46 -3.78 -7.20
C LEU A 224 -19.97 -3.63 -6.99
N LYS A 225 -20.56 -4.69 -6.44
CA LYS A 225 -21.98 -4.70 -6.06
C LYS A 225 -22.24 -3.60 -5.04
N SER A 226 -23.31 -2.85 -5.24
CA SER A 226 -23.80 -1.80 -4.32
C SER A 226 -24.05 -2.27 -2.88
N ASN A 227 -24.13 -3.59 -2.67
CA ASN A 227 -24.38 -4.20 -1.37
C ASN A 227 -23.07 -4.61 -0.65
N GLY A 228 -21.91 -4.42 -1.29
CA GLY A 228 -20.61 -4.75 -0.71
C GLY A 228 -20.12 -3.65 0.23
N ARG A 229 -19.65 -4.02 1.42
CA ARG A 229 -18.92 -3.12 2.34
C ARG A 229 -17.46 -2.95 1.90
N ILE A 230 -17.26 -2.61 0.64
CA ILE A 230 -15.95 -2.38 0.03
C ILE A 230 -15.93 -0.95 -0.50
N MET A 231 -14.91 -0.18 -0.12
CA MET A 231 -14.72 1.18 -0.62
C MET A 231 -13.32 1.36 -1.18
N VAL A 232 -13.22 2.05 -2.32
CA VAL A 232 -11.94 2.45 -2.92
C VAL A 232 -11.61 3.89 -2.52
N LEU A 233 -10.49 4.11 -1.83
CA LEU A 233 -9.98 5.44 -1.51
C LEU A 233 -8.75 5.73 -2.38
N GLY A 234 -8.83 6.73 -3.24
CA GLY A 234 -7.70 7.22 -4.03
C GLY A 234 -7.04 8.42 -3.34
N ALA A 235 -5.71 8.54 -3.45
CA ALA A 235 -5.00 9.77 -3.11
C ALA A 235 -4.15 10.25 -4.28
N THR A 236 -4.24 11.54 -4.60
CA THR A 236 -3.43 12.19 -5.63
C THR A 236 -2.84 13.51 -5.15
N ASN A 237 -1.67 13.85 -5.68
CA ASN A 237 -1.10 15.19 -5.53
C ASN A 237 -1.39 16.10 -6.74
N ARG A 238 -1.89 15.52 -7.84
CA ARG A 238 -2.10 16.19 -9.12
C ARG A 238 -3.50 15.89 -9.65
N LYS A 239 -4.51 16.62 -9.18
CA LYS A 239 -5.90 16.46 -9.66
C LYS A 239 -6.01 16.60 -11.18
N ASN A 240 -5.26 17.55 -11.75
CA ASN A 240 -5.32 17.87 -13.19
C ASN A 240 -4.73 16.77 -14.09
N ASP A 241 -3.99 15.82 -13.53
CA ASP A 241 -3.36 14.72 -14.28
C ASP A 241 -4.25 13.47 -14.34
N ILE A 242 -5.40 13.48 -13.67
CA ILE A 242 -6.34 12.37 -13.64
C ILE A 242 -7.34 12.52 -14.78
N ASP A 243 -7.44 11.48 -15.60
CA ASP A 243 -8.43 11.37 -16.69
C ASP A 243 -9.86 11.58 -16.15
N GLU A 244 -10.67 12.38 -16.86
CA GLU A 244 -12.06 12.70 -16.50
C GLU A 244 -12.94 11.44 -16.36
N ALA A 245 -12.55 10.31 -16.97
CA ALA A 245 -13.23 9.04 -16.79
C ALA A 245 -13.18 8.48 -15.35
N PHE A 246 -12.35 9.06 -14.46
CA PHE A 246 -12.18 8.64 -13.06
C PHE A 246 -12.78 9.61 -12.03
N LEU A 247 -13.34 10.75 -12.47
CA LEU A 247 -13.96 11.79 -11.63
C LEU A 247 -15.49 11.72 -11.72
#